data_AF-E2FYG4-F1
#
_entry.id   AF-E2FYG4-F1
#
_cell.length_a   1.000
_cell.length_b   1.000
_cell.length_c   1.000
_cell.angle_alpha   90.00
_cell.angle_beta   90.00
_cell.angle_gamma   90.00
#
_symmetry.space_group_name_H-M   'P 1'
#
loop_
_entity.id
_entity.type
_entity.pdbx_description
1 polymer ?
#
loop_
_entity_poly.entity_id
_entity_poly.type
_entity_poly.pdbx_seq_one_letter_code
_entity_poly.pdbx_strand_id
1 'polypeptide(L)'
;SFPYTPIAHPAWMTEGWSIGIRDEEMQEVVDQARGEGAQAVIVLSHNSMDVDLKMASRVRGIDAIMGGHTHDAVPYPTLVKNSGGQTLVCNAGSNSKYLGVLDLDVKGNKVAGFKYRLLPVFSNFIEADKEMEALLEKLHKQTIRFQGKEFVAEDRLNKVLAKNDVTLYRRGNFNGTWDQ
;
A
#
# COMPACT_ATOMS: atom_id res chain seq x y z
N SER A 1 3.05 7.88 -8.31
CA SER A 1 2.28 8.96 -7.70
C SER A 1 2.72 10.25 -8.35
N PHE A 2 1.78 11.07 -8.80
CA PHE A 2 2.07 12.37 -9.37
C PHE A 2 2.17 13.37 -8.21
N PRO A 3 3.38 13.80 -7.80
CA PRO A 3 3.58 14.56 -6.58
C PRO A 3 3.14 16.03 -6.69
N TYR A 4 2.61 16.43 -7.85
CA TYR A 4 2.14 17.79 -8.10
C TYR A 4 0.64 17.89 -7.84
N THR A 5 0.30 18.38 -6.64
CA THR A 5 -1.06 18.55 -6.14
C THR A 5 -2.04 19.14 -7.18
N PRO A 6 -1.72 20.24 -7.89
CA PRO A 6 -2.67 20.85 -8.82
C PRO A 6 -2.96 20.04 -10.08
N ILE A 7 -2.09 19.09 -10.43
CA ILE A 7 -2.22 18.25 -11.64
C ILE A 7 -2.95 16.95 -11.29
N ALA A 8 -2.69 16.41 -10.10
CA ALA A 8 -3.17 15.09 -9.70
C ALA A 8 -4.49 15.13 -8.91
N HIS A 9 -4.89 16.29 -8.38
CA HIS A 9 -6.05 16.42 -7.50
C HIS A 9 -6.93 17.63 -7.87
N PRO A 10 -8.26 17.53 -7.72
CA PRO A 10 -9.14 18.69 -7.84
C PRO A 10 -8.77 19.75 -6.80
N ALA A 11 -8.58 21.00 -7.24
CA ALA A 11 -8.10 22.09 -6.38
C ALA A 11 -8.93 22.27 -5.09
N TRP A 12 -10.25 22.09 -5.18
CA TRP A 12 -11.17 22.21 -4.04
C TRP A 12 -10.99 21.14 -2.96
N MET A 13 -10.31 20.02 -3.25
CA MET A 13 -10.01 18.97 -2.25
C MET A 13 -8.65 19.18 -1.57
N THR A 14 -7.75 19.99 -2.14
CA THR A 14 -6.33 20.06 -1.74
C THR A 14 -5.82 21.49 -1.67
N GLU A 15 -6.72 22.45 -1.44
CA GLU A 15 -6.36 23.85 -1.35
C GLU A 15 -5.38 24.08 -0.19
N GLY A 16 -4.27 24.77 -0.49
CA GLY A 16 -3.20 25.04 0.46
C GLY A 16 -2.29 23.84 0.77
N TRP A 17 -2.51 22.67 0.17
CA TRP A 17 -1.70 21.47 0.44
C TRP A 17 -0.65 21.23 -0.64
N SER A 18 0.55 20.84 -0.22
CA SER A 18 1.65 20.46 -1.10
C SER A 18 2.12 19.05 -0.75
N ILE A 19 1.89 18.09 -1.66
CA ILE A 19 2.14 16.65 -1.44
C ILE A 19 3.29 16.19 -2.36
N GLY A 20 4.38 16.95 -2.33
CA GLY A 20 5.57 16.74 -3.15
C GLY A 20 6.49 15.64 -2.61
N ILE A 21 7.42 15.15 -3.45
CA ILE A 21 8.55 14.34 -3.00
C ILE A 21 9.58 15.27 -2.36
N ARG A 22 10.00 14.98 -1.13
CA ARG A 22 10.90 15.82 -0.33
C ARG A 22 11.98 15.00 0.32
N ASP A 23 12.95 14.57 -0.49
CA ASP A 23 14.04 13.68 -0.03
C ASP A 23 14.87 14.32 1.11
N GLU A 24 15.04 15.64 1.10
CA GLU A 24 15.76 16.40 2.14
C GLU A 24 15.01 16.38 3.47
N GLU A 25 13.71 16.74 3.48
CA GLU A 25 12.87 16.66 4.68
C GLU A 25 12.75 15.22 5.19
N MET A 26 12.73 14.22 4.30
CA MET A 26 12.76 12.81 4.69
C MET A 26 14.09 12.45 5.38
N GLN A 27 15.23 12.95 4.90
CA GLN A 27 16.51 12.74 5.57
C GLN A 27 16.50 13.32 7.00
N GLU A 28 15.96 14.53 7.19
CA GLU A 28 15.84 15.13 8.52
C GLU A 28 15.00 14.27 9.47
N VAL A 29 13.87 13.74 9.00
CA VAL A 29 13.00 12.85 9.79
C VAL A 29 13.70 11.54 10.15
N VAL A 30 14.44 10.95 9.20
CA VAL A 30 15.22 9.73 9.47
C VAL A 30 16.33 10.00 10.47
N ASP A 31 17.06 11.10 10.32
CA ASP A 31 18.14 11.49 11.23
C ASP A 31 17.59 11.78 12.64
N GLN A 32 16.43 12.44 12.73
CA GLN A 32 15.72 12.65 14.00
C GLN A 32 15.36 11.32 14.66
N ALA A 33 14.69 10.41 13.95
CA ALA A 33 14.28 9.12 14.50
C ALA A 33 15.49 8.32 15.03
N ARG A 34 16.61 8.34 14.29
CA ARG A 34 17.87 7.72 14.73
C ARG A 34 18.47 8.42 15.95
N GLY A 35 18.44 9.76 15.98
CA GLY A 35 18.92 10.56 17.11
C GLY A 35 18.11 10.30 18.40
N GLU A 36 16.82 10.02 18.26
CA GLU A 36 15.93 9.60 19.36
C GLU A 36 16.12 8.14 19.80
N GLY A 37 17.00 7.39 19.14
CA GLY A 37 17.39 6.03 19.52
C GLY A 37 16.77 4.91 18.68
N ALA A 38 16.14 5.21 17.54
CA ALA A 38 15.60 4.18 16.66
C ALA A 38 16.71 3.24 16.15
N GLN A 39 16.59 1.96 16.49
CA GLN A 39 17.53 0.91 16.04
C GLN A 39 17.18 0.37 14.65
N ALA A 40 15.94 0.52 14.22
CA ALA A 40 15.49 0.29 12.85
C ALA A 40 14.54 1.41 12.41
N VAL A 41 14.63 1.82 11.14
CA VAL A 41 13.75 2.83 10.53
C VAL A 41 13.09 2.22 9.29
N ILE A 42 11.76 2.14 9.34
CA ILE A 42 10.93 1.57 8.28
C ILE A 42 9.98 2.63 7.76
N VAL A 43 10.03 2.91 6.46
CA VAL A 43 9.12 3.86 5.82
C VAL A 43 7.91 3.11 5.28
N LEU A 44 6.72 3.52 5.70
CA LEU A 44 5.47 3.11 5.06
C LEU A 44 5.17 4.11 3.94
N SER A 45 5.28 3.66 2.69
CA SER A 45 5.22 4.55 1.53
C SER A 45 4.00 4.31 0.65
N HIS A 46 3.52 5.39 0.04
CA HIS A 46 2.55 5.36 -1.05
C HIS A 46 3.06 6.15 -2.28
N ASN A 47 4.38 6.31 -2.43
CA ASN A 47 4.97 7.12 -3.50
C ASN A 47 4.96 6.43 -4.88
N SER A 48 4.94 5.09 -4.92
CA SER A 48 5.19 4.17 -6.04
C SER A 48 6.54 3.48 -5.91
N MET A 49 6.63 2.25 -6.43
CA MET A 49 7.87 1.48 -6.42
C MET A 49 9.06 2.26 -7.00
N ASP A 50 8.93 2.87 -8.18
CA ASP A 50 10.07 3.58 -8.81
C ASP A 50 10.54 4.81 -8.01
N VAL A 51 9.60 5.51 -7.37
CA VAL A 51 9.91 6.67 -6.53
C VAL A 51 10.58 6.21 -5.24
N ASP A 52 10.09 5.13 -4.64
CA ASP A 52 10.67 4.53 -3.42
C ASP A 52 12.08 4.00 -3.68
N LEU A 53 12.31 3.33 -4.81
CA LEU A 53 13.64 2.91 -5.24
C LEU A 53 14.58 4.11 -5.39
N LYS A 54 14.08 5.23 -5.92
CA LYS A 54 14.89 6.45 -6.07
C LYS A 54 15.19 7.11 -4.73
N MET A 55 14.20 7.23 -3.86
CA MET A 55 14.34 7.75 -2.50
C MET A 55 15.33 6.90 -1.69
N ALA A 56 15.24 5.57 -1.77
CA ALA A 56 16.17 4.63 -1.13
C ALA A 56 17.62 4.82 -1.59
N SER A 57 17.85 5.29 -2.82
CA SER A 57 19.22 5.60 -3.30
C SER A 57 19.79 6.91 -2.74
N ARG A 58 18.94 7.79 -2.19
CA ARG A 58 19.28 9.16 -1.78
C ARG A 58 19.26 9.34 -0.27
N VAL A 59 18.22 8.84 0.39
CA VAL A 59 18.00 8.98 1.83
C VAL A 59 18.73 7.86 2.57
N ARG A 60 19.62 8.24 3.48
CA ARG A 60 20.41 7.34 4.30
C ARG A 60 19.65 6.95 5.56
N GLY A 61 20.00 5.80 6.13
CA GLY A 61 19.50 5.39 7.45
C GLY A 61 18.14 4.68 7.46
N ILE A 62 17.47 4.55 6.30
CA ILE A 62 16.26 3.73 6.15
C ILE A 62 16.67 2.27 5.97
N ASP A 63 16.15 1.36 6.80
CA ASP A 63 16.42 -0.08 6.66
C ASP A 63 15.48 -0.74 5.65
N ALA A 64 14.20 -0.34 5.65
CA ALA A 64 13.23 -0.82 4.68
C ALA A 64 12.16 0.21 4.32
N ILE A 65 11.63 0.07 3.11
CA ILE A 65 10.45 0.76 2.60
C ILE A 65 9.40 -0.31 2.28
N MET A 66 8.27 -0.22 2.98
CA MET A 66 7.07 -1.00 2.73
C MET A 66 6.14 -0.14 1.88
N GLY A 67 6.22 -0.27 0.56
CA GLY A 67 5.54 0.59 -0.39
C GLY A 67 4.18 0.06 -0.86
N GLY A 68 3.51 0.90 -1.66
CA GLY A 68 2.20 0.64 -2.23
C GLY A 68 2.00 1.40 -3.54
N HIS A 69 0.77 1.82 -3.82
CA HIS A 69 0.35 2.60 -5.00
C HIS A 69 0.42 1.86 -6.35
N THR A 70 1.57 1.34 -6.73
CA THR A 70 1.77 0.68 -8.04
C THR A 70 1.21 -0.73 -8.09
N HIS A 71 0.77 -1.26 -6.95
CA HIS A 71 0.15 -2.58 -6.82
C HIS A 71 1.07 -3.71 -7.33
N ASP A 72 2.39 -3.53 -7.19
CA ASP A 72 3.38 -4.57 -7.51
C ASP A 72 3.40 -5.64 -6.42
N ALA A 73 3.34 -6.91 -6.80
CA ALA A 73 3.59 -8.01 -5.89
C ALA A 73 5.07 -8.40 -6.01
N VAL A 74 5.87 -8.03 -5.01
CA VAL A 74 7.33 -8.18 -5.02
C VAL A 74 7.72 -9.36 -4.13
N PRO A 75 8.05 -10.55 -4.67
CA PRO A 75 8.29 -11.75 -3.84
C PRO A 75 9.54 -11.66 -2.98
N TYR A 76 10.53 -10.86 -3.41
CA TYR A 76 11.77 -10.58 -2.70
C TYR A 76 12.06 -9.09 -2.74
N PRO A 77 12.43 -8.45 -1.62
CA PRO A 77 12.69 -7.03 -1.60
C PRO A 77 13.84 -6.68 -2.54
N THR A 78 13.71 -5.56 -3.24
CA THR A 78 14.83 -4.98 -3.98
C THR A 78 15.79 -4.33 -3.00
N LEU A 79 17.07 -4.69 -3.08
CA LEU A 79 18.10 -4.12 -2.22
C LEU A 79 18.74 -2.93 -2.92
N VAL A 80 18.58 -1.74 -2.36
CA VAL A 80 19.11 -0.49 -2.91
C VAL A 80 20.28 -0.02 -2.04
N LYS A 81 21.46 0.14 -2.64
CA LYS A 81 22.63 0.69 -1.97
C LYS A 81 22.65 2.22 -2.06
N ASN A 82 23.04 2.88 -0.98
CA ASN A 82 23.27 4.32 -0.91
C ASN A 82 24.52 4.63 -0.06
N SER A 83 24.86 5.90 0.11
CA SER A 83 26.06 6.32 0.86
C SER A 83 26.01 6.01 2.37
N GLY A 84 24.84 5.68 2.92
CA GLY A 84 24.63 5.29 4.32
C GLY A 84 24.42 3.80 4.54
N GLY A 85 24.50 2.97 3.49
CA GLY A 85 24.32 1.53 3.60
C GLY A 85 23.37 0.97 2.54
N GLN A 86 22.38 0.19 2.98
CA GLN A 86 21.45 -0.52 2.12
C GLN A 86 20.03 -0.43 2.68
N THR A 87 19.07 -0.22 1.79
CA THR A 87 17.64 -0.17 2.09
C THR A 87 16.92 -1.27 1.32
N LEU A 88 16.00 -1.97 1.99
CA LEU A 88 15.10 -2.94 1.37
C LEU A 88 13.87 -2.21 0.83
N VAL A 89 13.41 -2.52 -0.38
CA VAL A 89 12.19 -1.92 -0.95
C VAL A 89 11.27 -3.04 -1.43
N CYS A 90 10.04 -3.08 -0.93
CA CYS A 90 9.05 -4.10 -1.31
C CYS A 90 7.62 -3.56 -1.30
N ASN A 91 6.78 -4.19 -2.13
CA ASN A 91 5.34 -3.95 -2.22
C ASN A 91 4.57 -5.28 -2.12
N ALA A 92 3.38 -5.25 -1.51
CA ALA A 92 2.56 -6.43 -1.27
C ALA A 92 1.36 -6.59 -2.23
N GLY A 93 1.46 -6.06 -3.45
CA GLY A 93 0.39 -6.12 -4.44
C GLY A 93 -0.79 -5.21 -4.10
N SER A 94 -2.01 -5.69 -4.33
CA SER A 94 -3.25 -4.94 -4.04
C SER A 94 -4.40 -5.86 -3.69
N ASN A 95 -5.50 -5.26 -3.20
CA ASN A 95 -6.76 -5.93 -2.88
C ASN A 95 -6.56 -7.08 -1.88
N SER A 96 -5.58 -6.93 -0.98
CA SER A 96 -5.20 -7.93 0.01
C SER A 96 -4.89 -9.32 -0.56
N LYS A 97 -4.50 -9.42 -1.84
CA LYS A 97 -4.10 -10.69 -2.46
C LYS A 97 -2.85 -11.28 -1.83
N TYR A 98 -2.01 -10.43 -1.23
CA TYR A 98 -0.83 -10.85 -0.50
C TYR A 98 -0.67 -10.07 0.81
N LEU A 99 0.00 -10.71 1.78
CA LEU A 99 0.51 -10.10 3.00
C LEU A 99 2.04 -10.11 2.98
N GLY A 100 2.66 -8.94 3.00
CA GLY A 100 4.11 -8.81 3.13
C GLY A 100 4.54 -8.93 4.59
N VAL A 101 5.43 -9.87 4.89
CA VAL A 101 5.97 -10.13 6.24
C VAL A 101 7.48 -9.91 6.21
N LEU A 102 7.96 -8.94 6.95
CA LEU A 102 9.38 -8.61 7.10
C LEU A 102 9.80 -8.85 8.56
N ASP A 103 10.57 -9.90 8.78
CA ASP A 103 11.21 -10.19 10.06
C ASP A 103 12.60 -9.54 10.05
N LEU A 104 12.92 -8.73 11.06
CA LEU A 104 14.23 -8.05 11.20
C LEU A 104 15.00 -8.61 12.40
N ASP A 105 16.30 -8.87 12.21
CA ASP A 105 17.24 -9.18 13.29
C ASP A 105 17.98 -7.89 13.68
N VAL A 106 17.60 -7.30 14.81
CA VAL A 106 18.17 -6.03 15.29
C VAL A 106 19.19 -6.32 16.40
N LYS A 107 20.45 -5.98 16.14
CA LYS A 107 21.58 -6.24 17.06
C LYS A 107 22.55 -5.06 17.07
N GLY A 108 22.96 -4.63 18.27
CA GLY A 108 23.96 -3.57 18.41
C GLY A 108 23.56 -2.27 17.71
N ASN A 109 22.31 -1.84 17.88
CA ASN A 109 21.72 -0.63 17.28
C ASN A 109 21.67 -0.60 15.74
N LYS A 110 21.69 -1.77 15.08
CA LYS A 110 21.52 -1.88 13.62
C LYS A 110 20.73 -3.12 13.23
N VAL A 111 20.16 -3.10 12.03
CA VAL A 111 19.61 -4.29 11.39
C VAL A 111 20.77 -5.16 10.88
N ALA A 112 20.94 -6.32 11.50
CA ALA A 112 21.99 -7.29 11.18
C ALA A 112 21.57 -8.30 10.11
N GLY A 113 20.27 -8.51 9.95
CA GLY A 113 19.71 -9.43 8.96
C GLY A 113 18.20 -9.27 8.83
N PHE A 114 17.64 -9.92 7.82
CA PHE A 114 16.20 -9.92 7.60
C PHE A 114 15.72 -11.24 6.98
N LYS A 115 14.44 -11.53 7.13
CA LYS A 115 13.72 -12.54 6.38
C LYS A 115 12.44 -11.92 5.84
N TYR A 116 12.21 -12.06 4.54
CA TYR A 116 11.00 -11.56 3.89
C TYR A 116 10.17 -12.71 3.33
N ARG A 117 8.86 -12.60 3.46
CA ARG A 117 7.87 -13.50 2.86
C ARG A 117 6.71 -12.68 2.30
N LEU A 118 6.30 -12.99 1.07
CA LEU A 118 5.06 -12.51 0.49
C LEU A 118 4.04 -13.65 0.51
N LEU A 119 3.10 -13.60 1.44
CA LEU A 119 2.14 -14.67 1.68
C LEU A 119 0.87 -14.44 0.84
N PRO A 120 0.51 -15.34 -0.10
CA PRO A 120 -0.74 -15.21 -0.84
C PRO A 120 -1.94 -15.47 0.09
N VAL A 121 -2.97 -14.65 -0.03
CA VAL A 121 -4.22 -14.81 0.72
C VAL A 121 -5.24 -15.53 -0.15
N PHE A 122 -5.42 -16.82 0.12
CA PHE A 122 -6.46 -17.65 -0.47
C PHE A 122 -7.57 -17.86 0.57
N SER A 123 -8.67 -17.11 0.45
CA SER A 123 -9.75 -17.09 1.46
C SER A 123 -10.39 -18.48 1.70
N ASN A 124 -10.34 -19.36 0.70
CA ASN A 124 -10.83 -20.74 0.81
C ASN A 124 -9.91 -21.68 1.61
N PHE A 125 -8.72 -21.22 2.04
CA PHE A 125 -7.77 -21.98 2.84
C PHE A 125 -7.56 -21.43 4.26
N ILE A 126 -8.32 -20.41 4.66
CA ILE A 126 -8.22 -19.80 5.98
C ILE A 126 -9.62 -19.65 6.60
N GLU A 127 -9.71 -19.79 7.92
CA GLU A 127 -10.96 -19.49 8.63
C GLU A 127 -11.21 -17.98 8.61
N ALA A 128 -12.48 -17.59 8.41
CA ALA A 128 -12.87 -16.19 8.49
C ALA A 128 -12.71 -15.68 9.93
N ASP A 129 -12.25 -14.43 10.06
CA ASP A 129 -12.21 -13.76 11.34
C ASP A 129 -13.65 -13.47 11.82
N LYS A 130 -14.01 -14.01 12.98
CA LYS A 130 -15.39 -13.96 13.50
C LYS A 130 -15.86 -12.53 13.81
N GLU A 131 -14.95 -11.66 14.25
CA GLU A 131 -15.30 -10.27 14.57
C GLU A 131 -15.55 -9.49 13.28
N MET A 132 -14.71 -9.69 12.27
CA MET A 132 -14.87 -9.07 10.96
C MET A 132 -16.12 -9.58 10.24
N GLU A 133 -16.42 -10.88 10.32
CA GLU A 133 -17.64 -11.46 9.75
C GLU A 133 -18.89 -10.84 10.39
N ALA A 134 -18.93 -10.76 11.73
CA ALA A 134 -20.02 -10.11 12.45
C ALA A 134 -20.16 -8.62 12.09
N LEU A 135 -19.04 -7.91 11.89
CA LEU A 135 -19.05 -6.53 11.44
C LEU A 135 -19.65 -6.40 10.04
N LEU A 136 -19.22 -7.23 9.09
CA LEU A 136 -19.71 -7.21 7.71
C LEU A 136 -21.20 -7.54 7.67
N GLU A 137 -21.66 -8.56 8.39
CA GLU A 137 -23.09 -8.87 8.50
C GLU A 137 -23.89 -7.68 9.02
N LYS A 138 -23.40 -7.04 10.08
CA LYS A 138 -24.04 -5.86 10.65
C LYS A 138 -24.15 -4.73 9.63
N LEU A 139 -23.07 -4.45 8.89
CA LEU A 139 -23.02 -3.39 7.88
C LEU A 139 -23.90 -3.70 6.67
N HIS A 140 -23.90 -4.94 6.21
CA HIS A 140 -24.72 -5.39 5.08
C HIS A 140 -26.23 -5.33 5.38
N LYS A 141 -26.64 -5.59 6.63
CA LYS A 141 -28.05 -5.49 7.07
C LYS A 141 -28.54 -4.04 7.27
N GLN A 142 -27.67 -3.03 7.13
CA GLN A 142 -28.09 -1.63 7.32
C GLN A 142 -28.96 -1.13 6.17
N THR A 143 -29.96 -0.32 6.51
CA THR A 143 -30.66 0.52 5.53
C THR A 143 -29.82 1.75 5.24
N ILE A 144 -29.45 1.94 3.97
CA ILE A 144 -28.69 3.09 3.49
C ILE A 144 -29.62 4.02 2.73
N ARG A 145 -29.55 5.31 3.06
CA ARG A 145 -30.17 6.37 2.26
C ARG A 145 -29.13 7.05 1.38
N PHE A 146 -29.26 6.93 0.07
CA PHE A 146 -28.36 7.55 -0.89
C PHE A 146 -29.15 8.19 -2.03
N GLN A 147 -28.89 9.47 -2.31
CA GLN A 147 -29.57 10.26 -3.35
C GLN A 147 -31.11 10.16 -3.29
N GLY A 148 -31.68 10.23 -2.08
CA GLY A 148 -33.13 10.19 -1.86
C GLY A 148 -33.78 8.80 -1.96
N LYS A 149 -33.00 7.73 -2.19
CA LYS A 149 -33.48 6.34 -2.19
C LYS A 149 -33.01 5.61 -0.94
N GLU A 150 -33.87 4.75 -0.40
CA GLU A 150 -33.55 3.86 0.72
C GLU A 150 -33.53 2.41 0.24
N PHE A 151 -32.53 1.66 0.71
CA PHE A 151 -32.36 0.24 0.40
C PHE A 151 -31.52 -0.43 1.49
N VAL A 152 -31.71 -1.73 1.69
CA VAL A 152 -30.79 -2.54 2.51
C VAL A 152 -29.49 -2.72 1.72
N ALA A 153 -28.34 -2.54 2.38
CA ALA A 153 -27.04 -2.57 1.71
C ALA A 153 -26.79 -3.91 1.00
N GLU A 154 -27.12 -5.02 1.67
CA GLU A 154 -26.98 -6.37 1.12
C GLU A 154 -27.79 -6.58 -0.16
N ASP A 155 -29.06 -6.16 -0.17
CA ASP A 155 -29.93 -6.27 -1.34
C ASP A 155 -29.36 -5.53 -2.55
N ARG A 156 -28.73 -4.38 -2.30
CA ARG A 156 -28.10 -3.58 -3.35
C ARG A 156 -26.79 -4.20 -3.84
N LEU A 157 -25.95 -4.69 -2.93
CA LEU A 157 -24.64 -5.29 -3.24
C LEU A 157 -24.79 -6.62 -4.01
N ASN A 158 -25.80 -7.43 -3.67
CA ASN A 158 -26.01 -8.74 -4.28
C ASN A 158 -26.93 -8.73 -5.51
N LYS A 159 -27.49 -7.56 -5.88
CA LYS A 159 -28.36 -7.47 -7.06
C LYS A 159 -27.57 -7.73 -8.34
N VAL A 160 -27.87 -8.85 -9.01
CA VAL A 160 -27.33 -9.15 -10.33
C VAL A 160 -27.88 -8.14 -11.35
N LEU A 161 -26.98 -7.37 -11.96
CA LEU A 161 -27.32 -6.37 -12.98
C LEU A 161 -27.15 -6.92 -14.41
N ALA A 162 -26.14 -7.74 -14.63
CA ALA A 162 -25.81 -8.35 -15.91
C ALA A 162 -24.99 -9.63 -15.70
N LYS A 163 -24.85 -10.43 -16.76
CA LYS A 163 -23.96 -11.59 -16.83
C LYS A 163 -22.98 -11.37 -18.00
N ASN A 164 -21.77 -11.90 -17.87
CA ASN A 164 -20.71 -11.82 -18.87
C ASN A 164 -20.25 -13.21 -19.29
N ASP A 165 -20.01 -13.42 -20.59
CA ASP A 165 -19.51 -14.68 -21.13
C ASP A 165 -17.97 -14.73 -21.22
N VAL A 166 -17.31 -13.59 -21.01
CA VAL A 166 -15.85 -13.42 -21.11
C VAL A 166 -15.26 -12.87 -19.82
N THR A 167 -13.99 -13.19 -19.52
CA THR A 167 -13.29 -12.65 -18.35
C THR A 167 -13.20 -11.12 -18.41
N LEU A 168 -13.67 -10.44 -17.37
CA LEU A 168 -13.53 -9.00 -17.20
C LEU A 168 -12.32 -8.69 -16.32
N TYR A 169 -11.35 -7.94 -16.85
CA TYR A 169 -10.19 -7.46 -16.09
C TYR A 169 -9.91 -5.99 -16.35
N ARG A 170 -9.40 -5.30 -15.33
CA ARG A 170 -9.15 -3.85 -15.35
C ARG A 170 -7.69 -3.48 -15.56
N ARG A 171 -6.74 -4.18 -14.91
CA ARG A 171 -5.32 -3.82 -14.97
C ARG A 171 -4.67 -4.37 -16.24
N GLY A 172 -4.32 -3.47 -17.16
CA GLY A 172 -3.42 -3.68 -18.30
C GLY A 172 -2.68 -2.37 -18.62
N ASN A 173 -1.56 -2.44 -19.35
CA ASN A 173 -0.76 -1.23 -19.64
C ASN A 173 -1.48 -0.25 -20.58
N PHE A 174 -2.33 -0.77 -21.47
CA PHE A 174 -3.08 0.03 -22.43
C PHE A 174 -4.58 -0.19 -22.28
N ASN A 175 -5.03 -1.45 -22.23
CA ASN A 175 -6.44 -1.82 -22.25
C ASN A 175 -6.76 -2.94 -21.24
N GLY A 176 -8.02 -3.02 -20.81
CA GLY A 176 -8.62 -4.16 -20.12
C GLY A 176 -10.02 -4.46 -20.68
N THR A 177 -10.48 -5.71 -20.62
CA THR A 177 -11.82 -6.08 -21.13
C THR A 177 -12.97 -5.47 -20.33
N TRP A 178 -12.70 -4.98 -19.11
CA TRP A 178 -13.66 -4.18 -18.34
C TRP A 178 -13.82 -2.75 -18.89
N ASP A 179 -12.79 -2.21 -19.55
CA ASP A 179 -12.76 -0.81 -20.02
C ASP A 179 -13.35 -0.61 -21.42
N GLN A 180 -13.68 -1.71 -22.10
CA GLN A 180 -14.32 -1.74 -23.43
C GLN A 180 -15.83 -1.89 -23.28
#